data_AF-A0A353YH52-F1
#
_entry.id   AF-A0A353YH52-F1
#
_cell.length_a   1.000
_cell.length_b   1.000
_cell.length_c   1.000
_cell.angle_alpha   90.00
_cell.angle_beta   90.00
_cell.angle_gamma   90.00
#
_symmetry.space_group_name_H-M   'P 1'
#
loop_
_entity.id
_entity.type
_entity.pdbx_description
1 polymer ?
#
loop_
_entity_poly.entity_id
_entity_poly.type
_entity_poly.pdbx_seq_one_letter_code
_entity_poly.pdbx_strand_id
1 'polypeptide(L)'
;MIDLYRLLGIKRGATKEDVRRAYRRKAKVSHPDSGGSVEAFSALATAHDVLSDENRRERYDTTGEIEPARPNNFDGSAIEVIAHKLGLIIHAEHDVTSMDIGAVIEQAIREDIVSRKSRIASQIQAVERAGCLRARVRRKANGEDNALARVLDWHERATKDHVKKNEEAVRAMERALEILEGYSFADDRPPPPVDEVALALHDTVQALEELAAILNVQPKAAVS
;
A
#
# COMPACT_ATOMS: atom_id res chain seq x y z
N MET A 1 28.90 16.40 1.97
CA MET A 1 27.77 16.36 1.02
C MET A 1 27.99 15.18 0.09
N ILE A 2 27.07 14.22 0.06
CA ILE A 2 27.22 12.96 -0.69
C ILE A 2 26.88 13.23 -2.16
N ASP A 3 27.78 12.87 -3.09
CA ASP A 3 27.50 13.00 -4.52
C ASP A 3 26.88 11.71 -5.07
N LEU A 4 25.56 11.73 -5.28
CA LEU A 4 24.76 10.59 -5.75
C LEU A 4 25.20 10.06 -7.12
N TYR A 5 25.67 10.94 -8.01
CA TYR A 5 26.13 10.54 -9.35
C TYR A 5 27.45 9.80 -9.27
N ARG A 6 28.38 10.29 -8.44
CA ARG A 6 29.64 9.59 -8.15
C ARG A 6 29.40 8.25 -7.45
N LEU A 7 28.41 8.20 -6.55
CA LEU A 7 28.06 6.98 -5.85
C LEU A 7 27.57 5.88 -6.81
N LEU A 8 26.78 6.22 -7.83
CA LEU A 8 26.40 5.28 -8.89
C LEU A 8 27.47 5.11 -9.99
N GLY A 9 28.47 6.00 -10.05
CA GLY A 9 29.53 5.97 -11.06
C GLY A 9 29.08 6.46 -12.43
N ILE A 10 28.14 7.39 -12.46
CA ILE A 10 27.52 7.96 -13.67
C ILE A 10 27.77 9.48 -13.72
N LYS A 11 27.63 10.08 -14.91
CA LYS A 11 27.76 11.53 -15.09
C LYS A 11 26.44 12.25 -14.80
N ARG A 12 26.53 13.52 -14.39
CA ARG A 12 25.37 14.43 -14.40
C ARG A 12 24.89 14.56 -15.85
N GLY A 13 23.60 14.34 -16.08
CA GLY A 13 23.01 14.17 -17.42
C GLY A 13 22.76 12.72 -17.86
N ALA A 14 23.10 11.72 -17.02
CA ALA A 14 22.72 10.33 -17.26
C ALA A 14 21.18 10.16 -17.35
N THR A 15 20.72 9.25 -18.21
CA THR A 15 19.29 8.96 -18.33
C THR A 15 18.81 8.12 -17.15
N LYS A 16 17.48 8.08 -16.93
CA LYS A 16 16.87 7.19 -15.92
C LYS A 16 17.24 5.72 -16.12
N GLU A 17 17.40 5.29 -17.38
CA GLU A 17 17.84 3.93 -17.69
C GLU A 17 19.29 3.67 -17.26
N ASP A 18 20.18 4.66 -17.42
CA ASP A 18 21.58 4.57 -16.99
C ASP A 18 21.70 4.51 -15.46
N VAL A 19 20.90 5.32 -14.75
CA VAL A 19 20.77 5.28 -13.28
C VAL A 19 20.35 3.88 -12.83
N ARG A 20 19.29 3.32 -13.43
CA ARG A 20 18.77 1.98 -13.10
C ARG A 20 19.79 0.88 -13.41
N ARG A 21 20.52 1.00 -14.51
CA ARG A 21 21.56 0.04 -14.94
C ARG A 21 22.78 0.06 -14.02
N ALA A 22 23.23 1.25 -13.65
CA ALA A 22 24.36 1.45 -12.75
C ALA A 22 24.04 0.94 -11.33
N TYR A 23 22.84 1.25 -10.82
CA TYR A 23 22.35 0.74 -9.54
C TYR A 23 22.35 -0.79 -9.49
N ARG A 24 21.73 -1.48 -10.47
CA ARG A 24 21.71 -2.96 -10.50
C ARG A 24 23.11 -3.57 -10.48
N ARG A 25 24.06 -2.97 -11.19
CA ARG A 25 25.45 -3.44 -11.23
C ARG A 25 26.13 -3.29 -9.87
N LYS A 26 25.99 -2.13 -9.22
CA LYS A 26 26.63 -1.86 -7.93
C LYS A 26 25.94 -2.56 -6.76
N ALA A 27 24.62 -2.68 -6.78
CA ALA A 27 23.83 -3.40 -5.79
C ALA A 27 24.23 -4.89 -5.72
N LYS A 28 24.48 -5.52 -6.87
CA LYS A 28 24.95 -6.93 -6.93
C LYS A 28 26.33 -7.13 -6.27
N VAL A 29 27.20 -6.14 -6.38
CA VAL A 29 28.56 -6.16 -5.80
C VAL A 29 28.56 -5.76 -4.32
N SER A 30 27.59 -4.95 -3.90
CA SER A 30 27.51 -4.39 -2.54
C SER A 30 26.53 -5.17 -1.63
N HIS A 31 26.02 -6.31 -2.07
CA HIS A 31 25.11 -7.14 -1.27
C HIS A 31 25.84 -7.71 -0.04
N PRO A 32 25.20 -7.76 1.15
CA PRO A 32 25.81 -8.30 2.38
C PRO A 32 26.34 -9.74 2.20
N ASP A 33 25.61 -10.58 1.46
CA ASP A 33 26.03 -11.95 1.15
C ASP A 33 27.29 -12.05 0.27
N SER A 34 27.65 -10.96 -0.42
CA SER A 34 28.85 -10.85 -1.25
C SER A 34 30.01 -10.14 -0.53
N GLY A 35 29.88 -9.87 0.78
CA GLY A 35 30.89 -9.14 1.58
C GLY A 35 30.75 -7.61 1.56
N GLY A 36 29.60 -7.06 1.14
CA GLY A 36 29.31 -5.62 1.16
C GLY A 36 28.80 -5.11 2.51
N SER A 37 28.86 -3.80 2.74
CA SER A 37 28.28 -3.18 3.95
C SER A 37 26.83 -2.73 3.72
N VAL A 38 26.01 -2.87 4.76
CA VAL A 38 24.61 -2.39 4.79
C VAL A 38 24.53 -0.89 4.48
N GLU A 39 25.51 -0.13 4.96
CA GLU A 39 25.63 1.32 4.74
C GLU A 39 25.91 1.66 3.27
N ALA A 40 26.80 0.93 2.61
CA ALA A 40 27.11 1.11 1.19
C ALA A 40 25.90 0.77 0.31
N PHE A 41 25.17 -0.29 0.66
CA PHE A 41 23.93 -0.66 -0.02
C PHE A 41 22.84 0.41 0.16
N SER A 42 22.64 0.88 1.39
CA SER A 42 21.68 1.94 1.72
C SER A 42 21.98 3.24 0.97
N ALA A 43 23.26 3.63 0.89
CA ALA A 43 23.68 4.80 0.12
C ALA A 43 23.37 4.64 -1.38
N LEU A 44 23.64 3.46 -1.97
CA LEU A 44 23.33 3.18 -3.38
C LEU A 44 21.83 3.21 -3.66
N ALA A 45 21.01 2.70 -2.74
CA ALA A 45 19.56 2.78 -2.83
C ALA A 45 19.08 4.23 -2.80
N THR A 46 19.61 5.04 -1.89
CA THR A 46 19.32 6.49 -1.78
C THR A 46 19.66 7.22 -3.09
N ALA A 47 20.81 6.92 -3.69
CA ALA A 47 21.19 7.53 -4.97
C ALA A 47 20.29 7.12 -6.13
N HIS A 48 19.84 5.87 -6.18
CA HIS A 48 18.86 5.44 -7.18
C HIS A 48 17.50 6.11 -6.97
N ASP A 49 17.02 6.16 -5.74
CA ASP A 49 15.72 6.75 -5.36
C ASP A 49 15.63 8.23 -5.78
N VAL A 50 16.62 9.04 -5.40
CA VAL A 50 16.65 10.47 -5.75
C VAL A 50 16.90 10.71 -7.24
N LEU A 51 17.81 9.98 -7.89
CA LEU A 51 18.17 10.24 -9.29
C LEU A 51 17.21 9.62 -10.32
N SER A 52 16.30 8.73 -9.90
CA SER A 52 15.32 8.10 -10.79
C SER A 52 13.98 8.83 -10.84
N ASP A 53 13.73 9.74 -9.89
CA ASP A 53 12.58 10.65 -9.85
C ASP A 53 13.01 12.04 -10.38
N GLU A 54 12.33 12.53 -11.41
CA GLU A 54 12.72 13.79 -12.08
C GLU A 54 12.63 15.00 -11.14
N ASN A 55 11.60 15.02 -10.28
CA ASN A 55 11.32 16.14 -9.38
C ASN A 55 12.35 16.19 -8.23
N ARG A 56 12.68 15.01 -7.68
CA ARG A 56 13.70 14.90 -6.63
C ARG A 56 15.11 15.11 -7.18
N ARG A 57 15.37 14.66 -8.41
CA ARG A 57 16.62 14.92 -9.11
C ARG A 57 16.82 16.41 -9.36
N GLU A 58 15.81 17.11 -9.86
CA GLU A 58 15.86 18.55 -10.09
C GLU A 58 16.13 19.32 -8.79
N ARG A 59 15.44 18.95 -7.70
CA ARG A 59 15.71 19.52 -6.37
C ARG A 59 17.13 19.25 -5.89
N TYR A 60 17.59 18.00 -5.97
CA TYR A 60 18.97 17.65 -5.62
C TYR A 60 20.00 18.40 -6.48
N ASP A 61 19.74 18.59 -7.78
CA ASP A 61 20.63 19.33 -8.67
C ASP A 61 20.61 20.85 -8.37
N THR A 62 19.52 21.38 -7.81
CA THR A 62 19.34 22.81 -7.49
C THR A 62 19.80 23.19 -6.08
N THR A 63 19.41 22.41 -5.06
CA THR A 63 19.68 22.70 -3.64
C THR A 63 20.81 21.86 -3.08
N GLY A 64 21.10 20.71 -3.71
CA GLY A 64 22.03 19.71 -3.18
C GLY A 64 21.53 18.96 -1.94
N GLU A 65 20.32 19.24 -1.49
CA GLU A 65 19.71 18.54 -0.36
C GLU A 65 19.26 17.14 -0.77
N ILE A 66 19.57 16.18 0.09
CA ILE A 66 19.12 14.79 -0.07
C ILE A 66 17.97 14.62 0.92
N GLU A 67 16.74 14.60 0.41
CA GLU A 67 15.62 14.15 1.23
C GLU A 67 15.88 12.72 1.70
N PRO A 68 15.66 12.41 2.99
CA PRO A 68 15.88 11.08 3.53
C PRO A 68 15.15 10.06 2.67
N ALA A 69 15.86 9.00 2.29
CA ALA A 69 15.30 7.93 1.47
C ALA A 69 14.05 7.38 2.16
N ARG A 70 12.93 7.36 1.42
CA ARG A 70 11.79 6.56 1.84
C ARG A 70 12.21 5.08 1.70
N PRO A 71 11.82 4.18 2.62
CA PRO A 71 12.09 2.76 2.45
C PRO A 71 11.68 2.31 1.04
N ASN A 72 12.47 1.48 0.36
CA ASN A 72 12.24 1.08 -1.05
C ASN A 72 10.87 0.41 -1.32
N ASN A 73 10.06 0.13 -0.29
CA ASN A 73 8.71 -0.43 -0.36
C ASN A 73 7.59 0.59 -0.08
N PHE A 74 7.90 1.88 0.05
CA PHE A 74 6.92 2.92 0.37
C PHE A 74 6.33 3.53 -0.93
N ASP A 75 5.53 2.77 -1.67
CA ASP A 75 4.71 3.30 -2.78
C ASP A 75 3.68 4.28 -2.19
N GLY A 76 3.85 5.58 -2.42
CA GLY A 76 3.00 6.63 -1.83
C GLY A 76 1.50 6.38 -2.01
N SER A 77 1.11 5.89 -3.19
CA SER A 77 -0.27 5.51 -3.49
C SER A 77 -0.76 4.28 -2.73
N ALA A 78 0.10 3.30 -2.46
CA ALA A 78 -0.24 2.12 -1.66
C ALA A 78 -0.44 2.48 -0.18
N ILE A 79 0.39 3.38 0.36
CA ILE A 79 0.23 3.88 1.72
C ILE A 79 -1.02 4.73 1.86
N GLU A 80 -1.35 5.55 0.85
CA GLU A 80 -2.61 6.29 0.84
C GLU A 80 -3.81 5.34 0.89
N VAL A 81 -3.75 4.20 0.18
CA VAL A 81 -4.78 3.16 0.27
C VAL A 81 -4.88 2.63 1.70
N ILE A 82 -3.76 2.21 2.30
CA ILE A 82 -3.74 1.66 3.68
C ILE A 82 -4.25 2.71 4.68
N ALA A 83 -3.74 3.93 4.62
CA ALA A 83 -4.11 5.04 5.50
C ALA A 83 -5.60 5.37 5.40
N HIS A 84 -6.16 5.39 4.18
CA HIS A 84 -7.58 5.60 3.96
C HIS A 84 -8.42 4.49 4.60
N LYS A 85 -8.05 3.21 4.39
CA LYS A 85 -8.76 2.07 4.97
C LYS A 85 -8.68 2.05 6.49
N LEU A 86 -7.51 2.31 7.05
CA LEU A 86 -7.31 2.43 8.49
C LEU A 86 -8.13 3.58 9.08
N GLY A 87 -8.19 4.74 8.41
CA GLY A 87 -9.02 5.87 8.84
C GLY A 87 -10.51 5.50 8.93
N LEU A 88 -11.04 4.73 7.96
CA LEU A 88 -12.42 4.26 8.02
C LEU A 88 -12.71 3.37 9.23
N ILE A 89 -11.74 2.54 9.63
CA ILE A 89 -11.87 1.64 10.79
C ILE A 89 -11.75 2.43 12.10
N ILE A 90 -10.77 3.33 12.22
CA ILE A 90 -10.56 4.15 13.42
C ILE A 90 -11.76 5.05 13.71
N HIS A 91 -12.41 5.55 12.65
CA HIS A 91 -13.60 6.40 12.78
C HIS A 91 -14.90 5.60 12.91
N ALA A 92 -14.87 4.27 12.83
CA ALA A 92 -16.04 3.45 13.12
C ALA A 92 -16.30 3.45 14.63
N GLU A 93 -17.57 3.54 15.04
CA GLU A 93 -17.98 3.58 16.46
C GLU A 93 -17.80 2.25 17.22
N HIS A 94 -17.08 1.28 16.64
CA HIS A 94 -16.87 -0.05 17.22
C HIS A 94 -15.54 -0.13 17.98
N ASP A 95 -15.49 -1.01 18.98
CA ASP A 95 -14.26 -1.30 19.72
C ASP A 95 -13.26 -2.04 18.81
N VAL A 96 -12.25 -1.30 18.36
CA VAL A 96 -11.19 -1.79 17.46
C VAL A 96 -10.10 -2.57 18.20
N THR A 97 -10.09 -2.57 19.55
CA THR A 97 -8.99 -3.17 20.32
C THR A 97 -8.99 -4.70 20.32
N SER A 98 -10.15 -5.32 20.06
CA SER A 98 -10.29 -6.78 19.98
C SER A 98 -10.34 -7.32 18.55
N MET A 99 -10.18 -6.46 17.53
CA MET A 99 -10.31 -6.85 16.13
C MET A 99 -8.94 -7.07 15.49
N ASP A 100 -8.83 -8.07 14.60
CA ASP A 100 -7.70 -8.18 13.68
C ASP A 100 -7.85 -7.14 12.56
N ILE A 101 -7.37 -5.92 12.84
CA ILE A 101 -7.46 -4.78 11.93
C ILE A 101 -6.74 -5.09 10.61
N GLY A 102 -5.66 -5.88 10.64
CA GLY A 102 -4.93 -6.31 9.45
C GLY A 102 -5.82 -7.09 8.50
N ALA A 103 -6.45 -8.15 9.00
CA ALA A 103 -7.37 -8.98 8.22
C ALA A 103 -8.55 -8.17 7.65
N VAL A 104 -9.09 -7.21 8.42
CA VAL A 104 -10.18 -6.34 7.97
C VAL A 104 -9.75 -5.41 6.83
N ILE A 105 -8.58 -4.77 6.96
CA ILE A 105 -8.03 -3.90 5.91
C ILE A 105 -7.75 -4.72 4.65
N GLU A 106 -7.11 -5.88 4.78
CA GLU A 106 -6.82 -6.75 3.65
C GLU A 106 -8.08 -7.16 2.91
N GLN A 107 -9.10 -7.62 3.63
CA GLN A 107 -10.37 -8.03 3.05
C GLN A 107 -11.04 -6.86 2.30
N ALA A 108 -11.07 -5.68 2.91
CA ALA A 108 -11.64 -4.48 2.29
C ALA A 108 -10.87 -4.05 1.02
N ILE A 109 -9.55 -4.21 0.99
CA ILE A 109 -8.74 -3.92 -0.21
C ILE A 109 -9.03 -4.97 -1.31
N ARG A 110 -9.12 -6.26 -0.96
CA ARG A 110 -9.43 -7.34 -1.92
C ARG A 110 -10.79 -7.14 -2.58
N GLU A 111 -11.82 -6.77 -1.82
CA GLU A 111 -13.16 -6.47 -2.34
C GLU A 111 -13.15 -5.29 -3.32
N ASP A 112 -12.44 -4.22 -2.97
CA ASP A 112 -12.27 -3.05 -3.85
C ASP A 112 -11.55 -3.42 -5.16
N ILE A 113 -10.51 -4.25 -5.10
CA ILE A 113 -9.80 -4.74 -6.30
C ILE A 113 -10.76 -5.48 -7.21
N VAL A 114 -11.56 -6.42 -6.67
CA VAL A 114 -12.54 -7.19 -7.46
C VAL A 114 -13.55 -6.26 -8.11
N SER A 115 -14.12 -5.33 -7.35
CA SER A 115 -15.09 -4.35 -7.82
C SER A 115 -14.53 -3.46 -8.95
N ARG A 116 -13.30 -2.95 -8.78
CA ARG A 116 -12.62 -2.13 -9.78
C ARG A 116 -12.26 -2.91 -11.04
N LYS A 117 -11.77 -4.15 -10.92
CA LYS A 117 -11.49 -5.03 -12.07
C LYS A 117 -12.76 -5.30 -12.89
N SER A 118 -13.89 -5.54 -12.23
CA SER A 118 -15.20 -5.68 -12.91
C SER A 118 -15.63 -4.39 -13.65
N ARG A 119 -15.42 -3.23 -13.02
CA ARG A 119 -15.71 -1.93 -13.64
C ARG A 119 -14.82 -1.65 -14.85
N ILE A 120 -13.52 -1.97 -14.77
CA ILE A 120 -12.58 -1.86 -15.89
C ILE A 120 -13.06 -2.70 -17.06
N ALA A 121 -13.39 -3.98 -16.84
CA ALA A 121 -13.88 -4.86 -17.89
C ALA A 121 -15.13 -4.29 -18.58
N SER A 122 -16.07 -3.76 -17.79
CA SER A 122 -17.29 -3.13 -18.31
C SER A 122 -17.01 -1.85 -19.12
N GLN A 123 -16.03 -1.04 -18.69
CA GLN A 123 -15.61 0.18 -19.39
C GLN A 123 -14.88 -0.13 -20.70
N ILE A 124 -14.05 -1.17 -20.74
CA ILE A 124 -13.39 -1.64 -21.97
C ILE A 124 -14.46 -2.02 -23.01
N GLN A 125 -15.47 -2.80 -22.63
CA GLN A 125 -16.58 -3.12 -23.53
C GLN A 125 -17.35 -1.87 -24.00
N ALA A 126 -17.49 -0.84 -23.15
CA ALA A 126 -18.13 0.42 -23.54
C ALA A 126 -17.29 1.20 -24.56
N VAL A 127 -15.97 1.22 -24.41
CA VAL A 127 -15.02 1.80 -25.38
C VAL A 127 -15.13 1.09 -26.73
N GLU A 128 -15.17 -0.24 -26.74
CA GLU A 128 -15.33 -1.02 -27.97
C GLU A 128 -16.66 -0.68 -28.68
N ARG A 129 -17.78 -0.64 -27.93
CA ARG A 129 -19.08 -0.23 -28.47
C ARG A 129 -19.05 1.19 -29.05
N ALA A 130 -18.42 2.14 -28.36
CA ALA A 130 -18.26 3.51 -28.82
C ALA A 130 -17.45 3.58 -30.12
N GLY A 131 -16.34 2.83 -30.21
CA GLY A 131 -15.53 2.70 -31.42
C GLY A 131 -16.30 2.11 -32.60
N CYS A 132 -17.11 1.07 -32.37
CA CYS A 132 -17.98 0.50 -33.41
C CYS A 132 -19.02 1.52 -33.92
N LEU A 133 -19.66 2.28 -33.02
CA LEU A 133 -20.59 3.35 -33.41
C LEU A 133 -19.88 4.44 -34.20
N ARG A 134 -18.69 4.85 -33.75
CA ARG A 134 -17.86 5.85 -34.40
C ARG A 134 -17.48 5.46 -35.83
N ALA A 135 -17.16 4.18 -36.05
CA ALA A 135 -16.84 3.65 -37.37
C ALA A 135 -18.04 3.74 -38.35
N ARG A 136 -19.28 3.66 -37.85
CA ARG A 136 -20.52 3.74 -38.63
C ARG A 136 -20.99 5.16 -38.92
N VAL A 137 -20.55 6.14 -38.13
CA VAL A 137 -20.95 7.54 -38.30
C VAL A 137 -20.30 8.12 -39.57
N ARG A 138 -21.14 8.53 -40.52
CA ARG A 138 -20.79 9.23 -41.77
C ARG A 138 -21.83 10.33 -42.02
N ARG A 139 -21.43 11.50 -42.56
CA ARG A 139 -22.39 12.53 -43.01
C ARG A 139 -22.97 12.13 -44.38
N LYS A 140 -24.23 12.51 -44.64
CA LYS A 140 -24.74 12.69 -46.00
C LYS A 140 -24.26 14.05 -46.52
N ALA A 141 -23.33 14.01 -47.47
CA ALA A 141 -22.74 15.14 -48.20
C ALA A 141 -21.92 16.17 -47.37
N ASN A 142 -20.76 16.51 -47.95
CA ASN A 142 -19.82 17.58 -47.61
C ASN A 142 -18.92 17.33 -46.39
N GLY A 143 -17.63 17.22 -46.66
CA GLY A 143 -16.56 16.68 -45.80
C GLY A 143 -16.15 17.54 -44.61
N GLU A 144 -17.12 18.08 -43.87
CA GLU A 144 -16.87 18.73 -42.58
C GLU A 144 -17.00 17.75 -41.40
N ASP A 145 -16.19 18.03 -40.38
CA ASP A 145 -16.06 17.27 -39.14
C ASP A 145 -17.43 16.98 -38.48
N ASN A 146 -17.68 15.72 -38.12
CA ASN A 146 -19.01 15.28 -37.68
C ASN A 146 -19.14 15.48 -36.17
N ALA A 147 -20.09 16.31 -35.73
CA ALA A 147 -20.31 16.56 -34.30
C ALA A 147 -20.55 15.28 -33.49
N LEU A 148 -21.30 14.30 -34.04
CA LEU A 148 -21.52 13.01 -33.39
C LEU A 148 -20.24 12.17 -33.31
N ALA A 149 -19.41 12.24 -34.35
CA ALA A 149 -18.10 11.59 -34.34
C ALA A 149 -17.20 12.17 -33.23
N ARG A 150 -17.15 13.50 -33.09
CA ARG A 150 -16.40 14.17 -32.03
C ARG A 150 -16.89 13.82 -30.63
N VAL A 151 -18.20 13.71 -30.43
CA VAL A 151 -18.80 13.29 -29.15
C VAL A 151 -18.40 11.85 -28.82
N LEU A 152 -18.45 10.94 -29.79
CA LEU A 152 -18.01 9.55 -29.59
C LEU A 152 -16.51 9.47 -29.32
N ASP A 153 -15.68 10.21 -30.05
CA ASP A 153 -14.23 10.29 -29.84
C ASP A 153 -13.89 10.89 -28.45
N TRP A 154 -14.68 11.84 -27.97
CA TRP A 154 -14.56 12.36 -26.60
C TRP A 154 -14.94 11.30 -25.56
N HIS A 155 -16.06 10.60 -25.74
CA HIS A 155 -16.53 9.58 -24.81
C HIS A 155 -15.56 8.39 -24.75
N GLU A 156 -15.01 7.97 -25.90
CA GLU A 156 -14.00 6.92 -25.99
C GLU A 156 -12.74 7.29 -25.19
N ARG A 157 -12.21 8.52 -25.40
CA ARG A 157 -11.04 9.02 -24.67
C ARG A 157 -11.30 9.14 -23.17
N ALA A 158 -12.41 9.77 -22.78
CA ALA A 158 -12.77 9.93 -21.37
C ALA A 158 -12.90 8.57 -20.67
N THR A 159 -13.52 7.58 -21.31
CA THR A 159 -13.67 6.23 -20.75
C THR A 159 -12.31 5.53 -20.64
N LYS A 160 -11.43 5.66 -21.64
CA LYS A 160 -10.05 5.15 -21.59
C LYS A 160 -9.25 5.76 -20.44
N ASP A 161 -9.38 7.06 -20.21
CA ASP A 161 -8.73 7.74 -19.08
C ASP A 161 -9.25 7.21 -17.74
N HIS A 162 -10.55 6.94 -17.62
CA HIS A 162 -11.12 6.30 -16.44
C HIS A 162 -10.61 4.86 -16.24
N VAL A 163 -10.47 4.07 -17.31
CA VAL A 163 -9.87 2.73 -17.24
C VAL A 163 -8.45 2.83 -16.70
N LYS A 164 -7.61 3.68 -17.29
CA LYS A 164 -6.22 3.88 -16.86
C LYS A 164 -6.12 4.26 -15.38
N LYS A 165 -6.94 5.21 -14.91
CA LYS A 165 -6.98 5.60 -13.49
C LYS A 165 -7.41 4.45 -12.57
N ASN A 166 -8.36 3.62 -13.00
CA ASN A 166 -8.76 2.45 -12.22
C ASN A 166 -7.65 1.39 -12.18
N GLU A 167 -6.95 1.16 -13.29
CA GLU A 167 -5.79 0.25 -13.33
C GLU A 167 -4.64 0.72 -12.43
N GLU A 168 -4.34 2.02 -12.43
CA GLU A 168 -3.36 2.62 -11.51
C GLU A 168 -3.74 2.41 -10.05
N ALA A 169 -5.02 2.61 -9.71
CA ALA A 169 -5.51 2.38 -8.36
C ALA A 169 -5.50 0.89 -7.97
N VAL A 170 -5.82 -0.03 -8.89
CA VAL A 170 -5.71 -1.48 -8.66
C VAL A 170 -4.26 -1.86 -8.37
N ARG A 171 -3.29 -1.34 -9.13
CA ARG A 171 -1.87 -1.56 -8.84
C ARG A 171 -1.47 -1.05 -7.47
N ALA A 172 -1.94 0.14 -7.07
CA ALA A 172 -1.68 0.68 -5.74
C ALA A 172 -2.27 -0.22 -4.63
N MET A 173 -3.46 -0.77 -4.84
CA MET A 173 -4.11 -1.70 -3.92
C MET A 173 -3.39 -3.05 -3.82
N GLU A 174 -2.92 -3.61 -4.94
CA GLU A 174 -2.12 -4.84 -4.95
C GLU A 174 -0.80 -4.63 -4.20
N ARG A 175 -0.15 -3.49 -4.40
CA ARG A 175 1.04 -3.10 -3.63
C ARG A 175 0.75 -2.88 -2.15
N ALA A 176 -0.42 -2.35 -1.81
CA ALA A 176 -0.85 -2.21 -0.42
C ALA A 176 -0.99 -3.58 0.26
N LEU A 177 -1.55 -4.58 -0.42
CA LEU A 177 -1.62 -5.94 0.10
C LEU A 177 -0.21 -6.54 0.32
N GLU A 178 0.70 -6.38 -0.64
CA GLU A 178 2.09 -6.85 -0.47
C GLU A 178 2.82 -6.17 0.69
N ILE A 179 2.52 -4.88 0.96
CA ILE A 179 3.06 -4.18 2.13
C ILE A 179 2.48 -4.80 3.41
N LEU A 180 1.17 -5.04 3.47
CA LEU A 180 0.48 -5.57 4.65
C LEU A 180 0.92 -6.99 5.02
N GLU A 181 1.33 -7.82 4.04
CA GLU A 181 1.90 -9.16 4.31
C GLU A 181 3.11 -9.13 5.27
N GLY A 182 3.82 -7.99 5.36
CA GLY A 182 4.94 -7.80 6.28
C GLY A 182 4.56 -7.34 7.70
N TYR A 183 3.28 -7.13 7.99
CA TYR A 183 2.80 -6.62 9.28
C TYR A 183 1.87 -7.64 9.94
N SER A 184 2.18 -7.99 11.19
CA SER A 184 1.25 -8.71 12.07
C SER A 184 0.45 -7.68 12.86
N PHE A 185 -0.87 -7.87 12.90
CA PHE A 185 -1.77 -7.16 13.82
C PHE A 185 -2.30 -8.10 14.91
N ALA A 186 -1.77 -9.32 14.99
CA ALA A 186 -2.01 -10.21 16.11
C ALA A 186 -1.43 -9.58 17.39
N ASP A 187 -2.02 -9.91 18.53
CA ASP A 187 -1.54 -9.44 19.83
C ASP A 187 -0.20 -10.12 20.15
N ASP A 188 0.90 -9.54 19.67
CA ASP A 188 2.26 -10.00 19.89
C ASP A 188 2.73 -9.72 21.34
N ARG A 189 1.85 -9.24 22.23
CA ARG A 189 2.17 -9.12 23.65
C ARG A 189 2.56 -10.51 24.15
N PRO A 190 3.77 -10.67 24.74
CA PRO A 190 4.09 -11.92 25.40
C PRO A 190 2.98 -12.23 26.39
N PRO A 191 2.53 -13.50 26.51
CA PRO A 191 1.55 -13.85 27.51
C PRO A 191 2.03 -13.25 28.83
N PRO A 192 1.15 -12.57 29.59
CA PRO A 192 1.55 -11.94 30.84
C PRO A 192 2.35 -12.96 31.67
N PRO A 193 3.44 -12.53 32.35
CA PRO A 193 4.26 -13.42 33.14
C PRO A 193 3.37 -14.36 33.96
N VAL A 194 3.74 -15.63 34.07
CA VAL A 194 2.94 -16.63 34.80
C VAL A 194 2.60 -16.13 36.21
N ASP A 195 3.47 -15.32 36.80
CA ASP A 195 3.28 -14.67 38.10
C ASP A 195 2.16 -13.61 38.09
N GLU A 196 2.00 -12.81 37.02
CA GLU A 196 0.89 -11.85 36.89
C GLU A 196 -0.44 -12.56 36.65
N VAL A 197 -0.43 -13.66 35.89
CA VAL A 197 -1.63 -14.50 35.69
C VAL A 197 -2.02 -15.19 36.99
N ALA A 198 -1.04 -15.70 37.74
CA ALA A 198 -1.26 -16.30 39.04
C ALA A 198 -1.79 -15.28 40.06
N LEU A 199 -1.27 -14.06 40.04
CA LEU A 199 -1.75 -12.96 40.90
C LEU A 199 -3.19 -12.57 40.53
N ALA A 200 -3.49 -12.37 39.24
CA ALA A 200 -4.83 -12.03 38.78
C ALA A 200 -5.84 -13.17 39.05
N LEU A 201 -5.43 -14.43 38.90
CA LEU A 201 -6.26 -15.58 39.27
C LEU A 201 -6.46 -15.66 40.80
N HIS A 202 -5.43 -15.36 41.59
CA HIS A 202 -5.54 -15.31 43.04
C HIS A 202 -6.50 -14.21 43.49
N ASP A 203 -6.35 -13.00 42.96
CA ASP A 203 -7.21 -11.85 43.27
C ASP A 203 -8.67 -12.13 42.87
N THR A 204 -8.90 -12.77 41.72
CA THR A 204 -10.26 -13.15 41.29
C THR A 204 -10.85 -14.27 42.13
N VAL A 205 -10.06 -15.28 42.52
CA VAL A 205 -10.51 -16.33 43.45
C VAL A 205 -10.84 -15.72 44.81
N GLN A 206 -10.01 -14.81 45.33
CA GLN A 206 -10.26 -14.13 46.60
C GLN A 206 -11.53 -13.27 46.54
N ALA A 207 -11.73 -12.52 45.45
CA ALA A 207 -12.97 -11.77 45.25
C ALA A 207 -14.20 -12.69 45.17
N LEU A 208 -14.08 -13.87 44.56
CA LEU A 208 -15.16 -14.86 44.53
C LEU A 208 -15.44 -15.48 45.91
N GLU A 209 -14.41 -15.72 46.72
CA GLU A 209 -14.54 -16.20 48.11
C GLU A 209 -15.20 -15.15 49.00
N GLU A 210 -14.81 -13.87 48.86
CA GLU A 210 -15.44 -12.75 49.56
C GLU A 210 -16.92 -12.60 49.15
N LEU A 211 -17.24 -12.73 47.86
CA LEU A 211 -18.62 -12.75 47.38
C LEU A 211 -19.39 -13.96 47.91
N ALA A 212 -18.79 -15.15 47.95
CA ALA A 212 -19.42 -16.36 48.50
C ALA A 212 -19.70 -16.23 50.00
N ALA A 213 -18.80 -15.57 50.75
CA ALA A 213 -18.98 -15.25 52.16
C ALA A 213 -20.11 -14.23 52.38
N ILE A 214 -20.22 -13.19 51.54
CA ILE A 214 -21.33 -12.24 51.54
C ILE A 214 -22.66 -12.94 51.23
N LEU A 215 -22.65 -13.90 50.30
CA LEU A 215 -23.84 -14.66 49.88
C LEU A 215 -24.17 -15.84 50.81
N ASN A 216 -23.39 -16.08 51.87
CA ASN A 216 -23.55 -17.15 52.86
C ASN A 216 -23.79 -18.55 52.25
N VAL A 217 -23.12 -18.86 51.13
CA VAL A 217 -23.25 -20.17 50.48
C VAL A 217 -22.33 -21.16 51.19
N GLN A 218 -22.85 -21.87 52.20
CA GLN A 218 -22.14 -23.00 52.80
C GLN A 218 -22.07 -24.17 51.80
N PRO A 219 -20.91 -24.84 51.62
CA PRO A 219 -20.81 -25.98 50.73
C PRO A 219 -21.69 -27.12 51.26
N LYS A 220 -22.63 -27.56 50.42
CA LYS A 220 -23.50 -28.69 50.71
C LYS A 220 -22.61 -29.93 50.85
N ALA A 221 -22.39 -30.40 52.08
CA ALA A 221 -21.65 -31.62 52.36
C ALA A 221 -22.22 -32.76 51.50
N ALA A 222 -21.36 -33.37 50.68
CA ALA A 222 -21.70 -34.56 49.92
C ALA A 222 -22.04 -35.67 50.91
N VAL A 223 -23.30 -36.10 50.90
CA VAL A 223 -23.76 -37.26 51.67
C VAL A 223 -23.20 -38.51 50.99
N SER A 224 -22.51 -39.30 51.82
CA SER A 224 -21.97 -40.64 51.58
C SER A 224 -22.94 -41.61 50.95
#